data_AF-A0A4Q6J6Z9-F1
#
_entry.id   AF-A0A4Q6J6Z9-F1
#
_cell.length_a   1.000
_cell.length_b   1.000
_cell.length_c   1.000
_cell.angle_alpha   90.00
_cell.angle_beta   90.00
_cell.angle_gamma   90.00
#
_symmetry.space_group_name_H-M   'P 1'
#
loop_
_entity.id
_entity.type
_entity.pdbx_description
1 polymer ?
#
loop_
_entity_poly.entity_id
_entity_poly.type
_entity_poly.pdbx_seq_one_letter_code
_entity_poly.pdbx_strand_id
1 'polypeptide(L)'
;MARLNSDVLLKVENSIPVELKQEALNGWSILWSNLPFLLTVTIVLGSAIVTYKVQMKGKKAEHENKISEFRHHWLQELRETASELIKTMHLCQLHYMRRAIVLDFKRSAETNFHTSNRIKGTTEQINSLMEQSKTHYENFLEARSNFYGLEAKLKMFFKNGDDASKDLFTLLDNFKNEMQKDRHCLDDAPLNSAVAELQKILKDEWEVTKKRSWLNSQQNN
;
A
#
# COMPACT_ATOMS: atom_id res chain seq x y z
N MET A 1 4.95 51.03 69.51
CA MET A 1 4.04 52.07 68.97
C MET A 1 4.79 53.40 68.95
N ALA A 2 4.69 54.11 67.82
CA ALA A 2 4.97 55.51 67.48
C ALA A 2 5.55 56.45 68.59
N ARG A 3 6.46 57.40 68.33
CA ARG A 3 6.44 58.46 67.30
C ARG A 3 7.83 59.10 67.08
N LEU A 4 7.94 59.72 65.91
CA LEU A 4 9.00 60.56 65.33
C LEU A 4 9.23 61.94 66.00
N ASN A 5 10.31 62.58 65.52
CA ASN A 5 10.70 64.00 65.54
C ASN A 5 11.70 64.42 66.63
N SER A 6 12.72 65.24 66.38
CA SER A 6 13.28 65.81 65.15
C SER A 6 14.62 66.48 65.52
N ASP A 7 15.39 66.84 64.50
CA ASP A 7 16.40 67.91 64.48
C ASP A 7 17.64 67.76 65.38
N VAL A 8 18.79 67.43 64.78
CA VAL A 8 19.99 68.29 64.85
C VAL A 8 20.83 68.11 63.59
N LEU A 9 20.79 69.16 62.78
CA LEU A 9 21.80 69.74 61.91
C LEU A 9 23.21 69.11 61.90
N LEU A 10 23.61 68.79 60.66
CA LEU A 10 24.95 68.54 60.15
C LEU A 10 26.04 69.41 60.78
N LYS A 11 27.12 68.77 61.25
CA LYS A 11 28.46 69.34 61.17
C LYS A 11 29.41 68.30 60.56
N VAL A 12 29.72 68.56 59.30
CA VAL A 12 30.69 67.86 58.45
C VAL A 12 32.09 68.12 58.98
N GLU A 13 32.90 67.08 59.14
CA GLU A 13 34.32 67.18 58.81
C GLU A 13 34.92 65.80 58.47
N ASN A 14 35.01 65.57 57.15
CA ASN A 14 36.03 64.80 56.45
C ASN A 14 36.16 63.28 56.74
N SER A 15 35.18 62.50 56.29
CA SER A 15 35.45 61.15 55.79
C SER A 15 35.78 61.22 54.31
N ILE A 16 36.98 60.80 53.93
CA ILE A 16 37.39 60.65 52.53
C ILE A 16 36.41 59.66 51.89
N PRO A 17 35.62 60.03 50.87
CA PRO A 17 34.89 59.05 50.12
C PRO A 17 35.92 58.30 49.28
N VAL A 18 36.16 57.03 49.62
CA VAL A 18 36.72 56.08 48.66
C VAL A 18 35.63 55.92 47.60
N GLU A 19 35.66 56.76 46.57
CA GLU A 19 34.99 56.48 45.32
C GLU A 19 35.61 55.19 44.79
N LEU A 20 34.93 54.07 45.01
CA LEU A 20 35.05 52.93 44.12
C LEU A 20 34.58 53.45 42.76
N LYS A 21 35.49 54.00 41.96
CA LYS A 21 35.33 54.06 40.52
C LYS A 21 35.20 52.61 40.06
N GLN A 22 33.98 52.10 40.08
CA GLN A 22 33.59 51.13 39.08
C GLN A 22 33.70 51.90 37.77
N GLU A 23 34.85 51.76 37.11
CA GLU A 23 34.95 52.08 35.69
C GLU A 23 33.71 51.50 35.05
N ALA A 24 32.90 52.37 34.43
CA ALA A 24 31.73 51.95 33.69
C ALA A 24 32.22 50.90 32.71
N LEU A 25 31.92 49.64 33.03
CA LEU A 25 32.47 48.48 32.33
C LEU A 25 32.03 48.63 30.88
N ASN A 26 32.98 49.04 30.05
CA ASN A 26 32.71 49.44 28.69
C ASN A 26 32.22 48.17 27.98
N GLY A 27 30.96 48.11 27.57
CA GLY A 27 30.36 46.87 27.05
C GLY A 27 31.18 46.26 25.90
N TRP A 28 31.91 47.11 25.16
CA TRP A 28 32.90 46.73 24.15
C TRP A 28 34.14 46.01 24.69
N SER A 29 34.71 46.40 25.84
CA SER A 29 35.89 45.73 26.41
C SER A 29 35.55 44.35 26.98
N ILE A 30 34.34 44.16 27.50
CA ILE A 30 33.80 42.86 27.91
C ILE A 30 33.61 41.95 26.69
N LEU A 31 33.13 42.52 25.58
CA LEU A 31 32.84 41.76 24.36
C LEU A 31 34.12 41.29 23.65
N TRP A 32 35.16 42.12 23.60
CA TRP A 32 36.48 41.73 23.09
C TRP A 32 37.22 40.74 24.00
N SER A 33 37.11 40.90 25.33
CA SER A 33 37.73 39.98 26.28
C SER A 33 37.09 38.59 26.26
N ASN A 34 35.80 38.50 25.93
CA ASN A 34 35.06 37.25 25.81
C ASN A 34 34.90 36.76 24.36
N LEU A 35 35.53 37.42 23.39
CA LEU A 35 35.48 37.06 21.97
C LEU A 35 35.88 35.60 21.70
N PRO A 36 36.94 35.04 22.34
CA PRO A 36 37.30 33.63 22.16
C PRO A 36 36.21 32.67 22.63
N PHE A 37 35.50 33.02 23.71
CA PHE A 37 34.38 32.25 24.25
C PHE A 37 33.13 32.36 23.37
N LEU A 38 32.83 33.54 22.84
CA LEU A 38 31.76 33.74 21.87
C LEU A 38 32.00 32.93 20.58
N LEU A 39 33.25 32.91 20.10
CA LEU A 39 33.66 32.14 18.93
C LEU A 39 33.43 30.64 19.16
N THR A 40 33.87 30.10 20.29
CA THR A 40 33.66 28.67 20.61
C THR A 40 32.19 28.33 20.75
N VAL A 41 31.39 29.18 21.40
CA VAL A 41 29.93 29.01 21.49
C VAL A 41 29.29 28.99 20.10
N THR A 42 29.66 29.91 19.19
CA THR A 42 29.13 29.90 17.82
C THR A 42 29.54 28.67 17.01
N ILE A 43 30.77 28.18 17.17
CA ILE A 43 31.25 26.95 16.51
C ILE A 43 30.48 25.74 17.03
N VAL A 44 30.25 25.64 18.34
CA VAL A 44 29.49 24.54 18.96
C VAL A 44 28.01 24.58 18.55
N LEU A 45 27.39 25.76 18.51
CA LEU A 45 26.02 25.91 17.98
C LEU A 45 25.94 25.56 16.50
N GLY A 46 26.90 26.03 15.69
CA GLY A 46 26.98 25.71 14.27
C GLY A 46 27.12 24.21 14.01
N SER A 47 28.02 23.54 14.75
CA SER A 47 28.22 22.09 14.63
C SER A 47 27.00 21.30 15.10
N ALA A 48 26.32 21.72 16.17
CA ALA A 48 25.07 21.12 16.63
C ALA A 48 23.95 21.26 15.60
N ILE A 49 23.80 22.43 14.98
CA ILE A 49 22.80 22.68 13.93
C ILE A 49 23.08 21.81 12.69
N VAL A 50 24.32 21.71 12.26
CA VAL A 50 24.72 20.85 11.13
C VAL A 50 24.45 19.39 11.45
N THR A 51 24.86 18.93 12.64
CA THR A 51 24.63 17.54 13.09
C THR A 51 23.14 17.20 13.15
N TYR A 52 22.31 18.11 13.69
CA TYR A 52 20.86 17.95 13.71
C TYR A 52 20.27 17.87 12.29
N LYS A 53 20.69 18.73 11.37
CA LYS A 53 20.24 18.70 9.97
C LYS A 53 20.64 17.40 9.26
N VAL A 54 21.85 16.91 9.46
CA VAL A 54 22.34 15.65 8.89
C VAL A 54 21.54 14.47 9.44
N GLN A 55 21.30 14.42 10.75
CA GLN A 55 20.50 13.36 11.37
C GLN A 55 19.04 13.37 10.90
N MET A 56 18.44 14.55 10.73
CA MET A 56 17.09 14.70 10.14
C MET A 56 17.03 14.24 8.68
N LYS A 57 18.05 14.55 7.88
CA LYS A 57 18.15 14.05 6.49
C LYS A 57 18.29 12.52 6.45
N GLY A 58 19.14 11.95 7.31
CA GLY A 58 19.30 10.50 7.43
C GLY A 58 18.00 9.77 7.80
N LYS A 59 17.25 10.29 8.79
CA LYS A 59 15.94 9.74 9.17
C LYS A 59 14.89 9.82 8.05
N LYS A 60 14.90 10.91 7.26
CA LYS A 60 14.01 11.05 6.10
C LYS A 60 14.37 10.04 5.00
N ALA A 61 15.65 9.89 4.69
CA ALA A 61 16.11 8.91 3.71
C ALA A 61 15.77 7.47 4.14
N GLU A 62 15.93 7.14 5.42
CA GLU A 62 15.56 5.82 5.95
C GLU A 62 14.04 5.57 5.87
N HIS A 63 13.23 6.58 6.21
CA HIS A 63 11.77 6.49 6.09
C HIS A 63 11.33 6.29 4.64
N GLU A 64 11.93 7.01 3.69
CA GLU A 64 11.61 6.87 2.28
C GLU A 64 12.09 5.53 1.69
N ASN A 65 13.24 5.01 2.13
CA ASN A 65 13.69 3.67 1.76
C ASN A 65 12.69 2.60 2.22
N LYS A 66 12.20 2.69 3.47
CA LYS A 66 11.15 1.79 3.99
C LYS A 66 9.85 1.88 3.18
N ILE A 67 9.44 3.08 2.76
CA ILE A 67 8.29 3.26 1.86
C ILE A 67 8.54 2.59 0.51
N SER A 68 9.75 2.73 -0.03
CA SER A 68 10.13 2.11 -1.31
C SER A 68 10.06 0.58 -1.22
N GLU A 69 10.64 -0.02 -0.17
CA GLU A 69 10.58 -1.48 0.07
C GLU A 69 9.14 -1.97 0.21
N PHE A 70 8.33 -1.28 1.01
CA PHE A 70 6.91 -1.59 1.15
C PHE A 70 6.18 -1.55 -0.20
N ARG A 71 6.44 -0.53 -1.03
CA ARG A 71 5.82 -0.43 -2.36
C ARG A 71 6.26 -1.54 -3.31
N HIS A 72 7.52 -1.97 -3.27
CA HIS A 72 7.99 -3.09 -4.08
C HIS A 72 7.32 -4.40 -3.66
N HIS A 73 7.21 -4.63 -2.35
CA HIS A 73 6.50 -5.79 -1.82
C HIS A 73 5.01 -5.77 -2.20
N TRP A 74 4.35 -4.64 -2.00
CA TRP A 74 2.95 -4.43 -2.39
C TRP A 74 2.72 -4.67 -3.89
N LEU A 75 3.60 -4.18 -4.77
CA LEU A 75 3.53 -4.43 -6.22
C LEU A 75 3.70 -5.91 -6.57
N GLN A 76 4.58 -6.60 -5.86
CA GLN A 76 4.81 -8.03 -6.07
C GLN A 76 3.60 -8.86 -5.65
N GLU A 77 3.01 -8.57 -4.49
CA GLU A 77 1.78 -9.24 -4.04
C GLU A 77 0.59 -8.95 -4.97
N LEU A 78 0.51 -7.75 -5.54
CA LEU A 78 -0.50 -7.40 -6.53
C LEU A 78 -0.35 -8.24 -7.81
N ARG A 79 0.88 -8.43 -8.30
CA ARG A 79 1.16 -9.29 -9.48
C ARG A 79 0.79 -10.75 -9.22
N GLU A 80 1.13 -11.27 -8.05
CA GLU A 80 0.80 -12.65 -7.67
C GLU A 80 -0.70 -12.85 -7.56
N THR A 81 -1.40 -11.92 -6.90
CA THR A 81 -2.86 -11.94 -6.76
C THR A 81 -3.55 -11.83 -8.13
N ALA A 82 -3.04 -10.96 -9.01
CA ALA A 82 -3.51 -10.82 -10.38
C ALA A 82 -3.36 -12.12 -11.18
N SER A 83 -2.18 -12.75 -11.13
CA SER A 83 -1.93 -14.02 -11.82
C SER A 83 -2.86 -15.14 -11.33
N GLU A 84 -3.02 -15.28 -10.01
CA GLU A 84 -3.89 -16.31 -9.44
C GLU A 84 -5.37 -16.04 -9.76
N LEU A 85 -5.79 -14.76 -9.83
CA LEU A 85 -7.14 -14.38 -10.23
C LEU A 85 -7.44 -14.81 -11.66
N ILE A 86 -6.56 -14.52 -12.61
CA ILE A 86 -6.75 -14.87 -14.03
C ILE A 86 -6.82 -16.39 -14.21
N LYS A 87 -5.94 -17.13 -13.54
CA LYS A 87 -5.99 -18.60 -13.50
C LYS A 87 -7.33 -19.09 -12.93
N THR A 88 -7.82 -18.47 -11.87
CA THR A 88 -9.09 -18.85 -11.25
C THR A 88 -10.28 -18.53 -12.15
N MET A 89 -10.26 -17.40 -12.86
CA MET A 89 -11.26 -17.06 -13.89
C MET A 89 -11.31 -18.14 -14.98
N HIS A 90 -10.14 -18.59 -15.47
CA HIS A 90 -10.06 -19.70 -16.42
C HIS A 90 -10.67 -20.99 -15.84
N LEU A 91 -10.34 -21.36 -14.60
CA LEU A 91 -10.89 -22.55 -13.95
C LEU A 91 -12.41 -22.49 -13.81
N CYS A 92 -12.98 -21.33 -13.47
CA CYS A 92 -14.43 -21.13 -13.45
C CYS A 92 -15.05 -21.46 -14.82
N GLN A 93 -14.51 -20.90 -15.91
CA GLN A 93 -15.00 -21.18 -17.27
C GLN A 93 -14.84 -22.67 -17.63
N LEU A 94 -13.68 -23.26 -17.34
CA LEU A 94 -13.35 -24.64 -17.68
C LEU A 94 -14.28 -25.65 -16.99
N HIS A 95 -14.48 -25.51 -15.68
CA HIS A 95 -15.32 -26.44 -14.92
C HIS A 95 -16.79 -26.32 -15.31
N TYR A 96 -17.27 -25.10 -15.54
CA TYR A 96 -18.63 -24.88 -16.00
C TYR A 96 -18.87 -25.44 -17.41
N MET A 97 -17.94 -25.21 -18.34
CA MET A 97 -17.98 -25.77 -19.70
C MET A 97 -17.99 -27.31 -19.69
N ARG A 98 -17.11 -27.93 -18.90
CA ARG A 98 -17.07 -29.40 -18.77
C ARG A 98 -18.39 -29.96 -18.25
N ARG A 99 -19.01 -29.28 -17.28
CA ARG A 99 -20.35 -29.63 -16.79
C ARG A 99 -21.39 -29.54 -17.92
N ALA A 100 -21.41 -28.44 -18.68
CA ALA A 100 -22.35 -28.25 -19.78
C ALA A 100 -22.22 -29.37 -20.84
N ILE A 101 -20.99 -29.71 -21.23
CA ILE A 101 -20.72 -30.81 -22.18
C ILE A 101 -21.24 -32.16 -21.65
N VAL A 102 -20.98 -32.48 -20.37
CA VAL A 102 -21.45 -33.73 -19.76
C VAL A 102 -22.99 -33.79 -19.71
N LEU A 103 -23.65 -32.66 -19.42
CA LEU A 103 -25.11 -32.59 -19.41
C LEU A 103 -25.71 -32.82 -20.81
N ASP A 104 -25.07 -32.33 -21.87
CA ASP A 104 -25.52 -32.59 -23.23
C ASP A 104 -25.32 -34.05 -23.66
N PHE A 105 -24.20 -34.67 -23.26
CA PHE A 105 -24.00 -36.10 -23.45
C PHE A 105 -25.05 -36.92 -22.70
N LYS A 106 -25.37 -36.54 -21.46
CA LYS A 106 -26.43 -37.18 -20.67
C LYS A 106 -27.78 -37.08 -21.40
N ARG A 107 -28.19 -35.88 -21.82
CA ARG A 107 -29.45 -35.65 -22.54
C ARG A 107 -29.53 -36.49 -23.82
N SER A 108 -28.42 -36.60 -24.55
CA SER A 108 -28.32 -37.40 -25.77
C SER A 108 -28.44 -38.90 -25.46
N ALA A 109 -27.80 -39.39 -24.40
CA ALA A 109 -27.89 -40.77 -23.95
C ALA A 109 -29.32 -41.14 -23.52
N GLU A 110 -30.00 -40.27 -22.78
CA GLU A 110 -31.41 -40.44 -22.37
C GLU A 110 -32.36 -40.49 -23.58
N THR A 111 -32.16 -39.62 -24.57
CA THR A 111 -32.98 -39.59 -25.79
C THR A 111 -32.83 -40.89 -26.61
N ASN A 112 -31.59 -41.39 -26.73
CA ASN A 112 -31.29 -42.64 -27.42
C ASN A 112 -31.81 -43.87 -26.65
N PHE A 113 -31.82 -43.81 -25.32
CA PHE A 113 -32.37 -44.85 -24.45
C PHE A 113 -33.86 -45.07 -24.67
N HIS A 114 -34.65 -43.99 -24.76
CA HIS A 114 -36.09 -44.09 -25.04
C HIS A 114 -36.40 -44.72 -26.41
N THR A 115 -35.43 -44.69 -27.34
CA THR A 115 -35.59 -45.18 -28.71
C THR A 115 -35.09 -46.63 -28.88
N SER A 116 -34.17 -47.10 -28.04
CA SER A 116 -33.54 -48.42 -28.12
C SER A 116 -33.66 -49.15 -26.78
N ASN A 117 -34.45 -50.24 -26.74
CA ASN A 117 -34.75 -51.14 -25.60
C ASN A 117 -33.53 -51.81 -24.89
N ARG A 118 -32.34 -51.21 -24.86
CA ARG A 118 -31.14 -51.68 -24.15
C ARG A 118 -31.12 -51.13 -22.72
N ILE A 119 -31.58 -51.94 -21.77
CA ILE A 119 -31.94 -51.48 -20.41
C ILE A 119 -30.78 -51.47 -19.39
N LYS A 120 -29.70 -52.26 -19.56
CA LYS A 120 -28.65 -52.37 -18.51
C LYS A 120 -27.38 -51.54 -18.72
N GLY A 121 -26.80 -51.52 -19.92
CA GLY A 121 -25.57 -50.77 -20.18
C GLY A 121 -25.73 -49.25 -20.15
N THR A 122 -26.95 -48.75 -20.30
CA THR A 122 -27.25 -47.32 -20.42
C THR A 122 -27.44 -46.64 -19.06
N THR A 123 -27.97 -47.35 -18.05
CA THR A 123 -28.19 -46.81 -16.70
C THR A 123 -26.87 -46.55 -15.96
N GLU A 124 -25.90 -47.45 -16.08
CA GLU A 124 -24.56 -47.24 -15.51
C GLU A 124 -23.83 -46.07 -16.17
N GLN A 125 -23.96 -45.91 -17.49
CA GLN A 125 -23.40 -44.77 -18.23
C GLN A 125 -24.05 -43.45 -17.80
N ILE A 126 -25.38 -43.40 -17.68
CA ILE A 126 -26.10 -42.20 -17.21
C ILE A 126 -25.67 -41.84 -15.79
N ASN A 127 -25.56 -42.83 -14.89
CA ASN A 127 -25.09 -42.60 -13.52
C ASN A 127 -23.64 -42.07 -13.48
N SER A 128 -22.75 -42.61 -14.32
CA SER A 128 -21.38 -42.11 -14.44
C SER A 128 -21.34 -40.66 -14.92
N LEU A 129 -22.15 -40.29 -15.92
CA LEU A 129 -22.26 -38.92 -16.40
C LEU A 129 -22.82 -37.97 -15.33
N MET A 130 -23.78 -38.43 -14.51
CA MET A 130 -24.26 -37.62 -13.39
C MET A 130 -23.16 -37.36 -12.36
N GLU A 131 -22.37 -38.36 -12.01
CA GLU A 131 -21.27 -38.18 -11.05
C GLU A 131 -20.20 -37.22 -11.60
N GLN A 132 -19.82 -37.36 -12.88
CA GLN A 132 -18.91 -36.42 -13.55
C GLN A 132 -19.47 -34.99 -13.55
N SER A 133 -20.76 -34.83 -13.86
CA SER A 133 -21.42 -33.51 -13.81
C SER A 133 -21.40 -32.91 -12.41
N LYS A 134 -21.56 -33.73 -11.37
CA LYS A 134 -21.49 -33.29 -9.97
C LYS A 134 -20.08 -32.86 -9.61
N THR A 135 -19.07 -33.66 -9.90
CA THR A 135 -17.66 -33.32 -9.67
C THR A 135 -17.26 -32.01 -10.37
N HIS A 136 -17.66 -31.84 -11.64
CA HIS A 136 -17.38 -30.58 -12.36
C HIS A 136 -18.08 -29.37 -11.73
N TYR A 137 -19.28 -29.55 -11.19
CA TYR A 137 -19.98 -28.49 -10.49
C TYR A 137 -19.32 -28.15 -9.15
N GLU A 138 -18.89 -29.14 -8.39
CA GLU A 138 -18.15 -28.93 -7.12
C GLU A 138 -16.85 -28.18 -7.37
N ASN A 139 -16.06 -28.59 -8.36
CA ASN A 139 -14.82 -27.89 -8.74
C ASN A 139 -15.10 -26.45 -9.21
N PHE A 140 -16.22 -26.21 -9.91
CA PHE A 140 -16.65 -24.87 -10.27
C PHE A 140 -16.97 -24.02 -9.03
N LEU A 141 -17.68 -24.57 -8.05
CA LEU A 141 -18.00 -23.86 -6.81
C LEU A 141 -16.75 -23.50 -6.02
N GLU A 142 -15.77 -24.41 -5.95
CA GLU A 142 -14.47 -24.14 -5.33
C GLU A 142 -13.73 -23.00 -6.05
N ALA A 143 -13.58 -23.10 -7.39
CA ALA A 143 -12.95 -22.05 -8.19
C ALA A 143 -13.68 -20.70 -8.02
N ARG A 144 -15.00 -20.70 -7.96
CA ARG A 144 -15.80 -19.48 -7.76
C ARG A 144 -15.60 -18.88 -6.37
N SER A 145 -15.51 -19.71 -5.33
CA SER A 145 -15.18 -19.24 -3.99
C SER A 145 -13.79 -18.60 -3.95
N ASN A 146 -12.81 -19.23 -4.58
CA ASN A 146 -11.45 -18.70 -4.72
C ASN A 146 -11.43 -17.38 -5.49
N PHE A 147 -12.24 -17.26 -6.55
CA PHE A 147 -12.40 -16.02 -7.29
C PHE A 147 -12.88 -14.89 -6.38
N TYR A 148 -13.92 -15.12 -5.57
CA TYR A 148 -14.40 -14.07 -4.64
C TYR A 148 -13.35 -13.68 -3.60
N GLY A 149 -12.59 -14.65 -3.09
CA GLY A 149 -11.47 -14.38 -2.18
C GLY A 149 -10.40 -13.50 -2.83
N LEU A 150 -10.00 -13.83 -4.06
CA LEU A 150 -8.98 -13.09 -4.81
C LEU A 150 -9.49 -11.71 -5.27
N GLU A 151 -10.75 -11.61 -5.68
CA GLU A 151 -11.40 -10.35 -6.05
C GLU A 151 -11.46 -9.40 -4.85
N ALA A 152 -11.85 -9.90 -3.67
CA ALA A 152 -11.86 -9.13 -2.43
C ALA A 152 -10.44 -8.70 -2.03
N LYS A 153 -9.47 -9.62 -2.10
CA LYS A 153 -8.06 -9.31 -1.84
C LYS A 153 -7.56 -8.22 -2.79
N LEU A 154 -7.90 -8.32 -4.08
CA LEU A 154 -7.55 -7.34 -5.09
C LEU A 154 -8.15 -5.96 -4.77
N LYS A 155 -9.42 -5.91 -4.36
CA LYS A 155 -10.09 -4.67 -3.91
C LYS A 155 -9.35 -4.00 -2.74
N MET A 156 -8.73 -4.77 -1.84
CA MET A 156 -7.97 -4.22 -0.71
C MET A 156 -6.64 -3.55 -1.11
N PHE A 157 -6.11 -3.81 -2.31
CA PHE A 157 -4.93 -3.09 -2.81
C PHE A 157 -5.26 -1.65 -3.20
N PHE A 158 -6.51 -1.36 -3.54
CA PHE A 158 -6.94 -0.05 -4.03
C PHE A 158 -7.77 0.69 -2.99
N LYS A 159 -7.77 2.02 -3.08
CA LYS A 159 -8.69 2.83 -2.27
C LYS A 159 -10.11 2.65 -2.79
N ASN A 160 -11.09 2.76 -1.91
CA ASN A 160 -12.48 2.73 -2.34
C ASN A 160 -12.76 3.92 -3.29
N GLY A 161 -13.34 3.62 -4.45
CA GLY A 161 -13.60 4.61 -5.50
C GLY A 161 -12.37 5.08 -6.26
N ASP A 162 -11.28 4.32 -6.28
CA ASP A 162 -10.10 4.64 -7.08
C ASP A 162 -10.39 4.51 -8.58
N ASP A 163 -10.38 5.65 -9.28
CA ASP A 163 -10.65 5.75 -10.71
C ASP A 163 -9.71 4.87 -11.54
N ALA A 164 -8.47 4.64 -11.09
CA ALA A 164 -7.50 3.80 -11.79
C ALA A 164 -7.93 2.32 -11.87
N SER A 165 -8.78 1.88 -10.94
CA SER A 165 -9.19 0.47 -10.80
C SER A 165 -10.63 0.20 -11.28
N LYS A 166 -11.36 1.25 -11.66
CA LYS A 166 -12.80 1.18 -11.96
C LYS A 166 -13.11 0.28 -13.14
N ASP A 167 -12.34 0.39 -14.22
CA ASP A 167 -12.54 -0.41 -15.44
C ASP A 167 -12.27 -1.89 -15.17
N LEU A 168 -11.19 -2.19 -14.43
CA LEU A 168 -10.87 -3.54 -13.99
C LEU A 168 -12.00 -4.17 -13.18
N PHE A 169 -12.52 -3.47 -12.17
CA PHE A 169 -13.61 -4.02 -11.35
C PHE A 169 -14.92 -4.16 -12.12
N THR A 170 -15.17 -3.29 -13.10
CA THR A 170 -16.31 -3.44 -14.02
C THR A 170 -16.17 -4.72 -14.86
N LEU A 171 -14.97 -5.01 -15.37
CA LEU A 171 -14.70 -6.25 -16.10
C LEU A 171 -14.88 -7.50 -15.21
N LEU A 172 -14.42 -7.44 -13.96
CA LEU A 172 -14.56 -8.54 -13.00
C LEU A 172 -16.02 -8.78 -12.60
N ASP A 173 -16.81 -7.72 -12.39
CA ASP A 173 -18.24 -7.82 -12.13
C ASP A 173 -19.00 -8.38 -13.35
N ASN A 174 -18.64 -7.95 -14.56
CA ASN A 174 -19.18 -8.53 -15.79
C ASN A 174 -18.85 -10.03 -15.88
N PHE A 175 -17.60 -10.40 -15.64
CA PHE A 175 -17.20 -11.81 -15.62
C PHE A 175 -18.00 -12.62 -14.60
N LYS A 176 -18.19 -12.10 -13.39
CA LYS A 176 -19.00 -12.71 -12.33
C LYS A 176 -20.44 -12.96 -12.76
N ASN A 177 -21.05 -12.03 -13.49
CA ASN A 177 -22.41 -12.19 -14.03
C ASN A 177 -22.47 -13.24 -15.16
N GLU A 178 -21.37 -13.41 -15.90
CA GLU A 178 -21.26 -14.36 -17.01
C GLU A 178 -20.86 -15.79 -16.59
N MET A 179 -20.27 -15.98 -15.39
CA MET A 179 -19.71 -17.27 -14.94
C MET A 179 -20.70 -18.45 -14.96
N GLN A 180 -22.00 -18.18 -14.88
CA GLN A 180 -23.06 -19.19 -14.83
C GLN A 180 -23.85 -19.32 -16.12
N LYS A 181 -23.42 -18.68 -17.21
CA LYS A 181 -24.07 -18.89 -18.51
C LYS A 181 -23.54 -20.18 -19.13
N ASP A 182 -24.46 -21.01 -19.63
CA ASP A 182 -24.10 -22.21 -20.37
C ASP A 182 -23.25 -21.85 -21.58
N ARG A 183 -22.00 -22.31 -21.55
CA ARG A 183 -21.01 -22.12 -22.60
C ARG A 183 -20.37 -23.46 -22.93
N HIS A 184 -20.25 -23.76 -24.21
CA HIS A 184 -19.58 -24.96 -24.72
C HIS A 184 -18.16 -24.69 -25.22
N CYS A 185 -17.70 -23.45 -25.07
CA CYS A 185 -16.36 -23.02 -25.42
C CYS A 185 -15.78 -22.11 -24.34
N LEU A 186 -14.45 -22.08 -24.29
CA LEU A 186 -13.71 -21.10 -23.52
C LEU A 186 -13.75 -19.75 -24.22
N ASP A 187 -13.76 -18.68 -23.43
CA ASP A 187 -13.76 -17.31 -23.93
C ASP A 187 -12.61 -16.55 -23.26
N ASP A 188 -11.54 -16.36 -24.03
CA ASP A 188 -10.33 -15.70 -23.56
C ASP A 188 -10.47 -14.17 -23.52
N ALA A 189 -11.49 -13.60 -24.18
CA ALA A 189 -11.68 -12.15 -24.23
C ALA A 189 -11.80 -11.49 -22.84
N PRO A 190 -12.63 -11.98 -21.89
CA PRO A 190 -12.68 -11.42 -20.55
C PRO A 190 -11.36 -11.57 -19.78
N LEU A 191 -10.64 -12.67 -19.97
CA LEU A 191 -9.34 -12.90 -19.31
C LEU A 191 -8.29 -11.91 -19.84
N ASN A 192 -8.17 -11.79 -21.17
CA ASN A 192 -7.23 -10.88 -21.81
C ASN A 192 -7.53 -9.41 -21.49
N SER A 193 -8.82 -9.05 -21.41
CA SER A 193 -9.22 -7.69 -21.03
C SER A 193 -8.83 -7.37 -19.58
N ALA A 194 -9.07 -8.31 -18.65
CA ALA A 194 -8.65 -8.15 -17.25
C ALA A 194 -7.11 -8.07 -17.13
N VAL A 195 -6.37 -8.91 -17.87
CA VAL A 195 -4.90 -8.87 -17.93
C VAL A 195 -4.41 -7.51 -18.43
N ALA A 196 -5.01 -6.96 -19.49
CA ALA A 196 -4.60 -5.69 -20.06
C ALA A 196 -4.78 -4.52 -19.06
N GLU A 197 -5.91 -4.46 -18.36
CA GLU A 197 -6.13 -3.43 -17.33
C GLU A 197 -5.20 -3.62 -16.12
N LEU A 198 -4.97 -4.86 -15.68
CA LEU A 198 -4.00 -5.16 -14.63
C LEU A 198 -2.57 -4.73 -15.01
N GLN A 199 -2.16 -4.97 -16.26
CA GLN A 199 -0.86 -4.54 -16.76
C GLN A 199 -0.72 -3.02 -16.78
N LYS A 200 -1.78 -2.30 -17.19
CA LYS A 200 -1.82 -0.84 -17.18
C LYS A 200 -1.64 -0.29 -15.77
N ILE A 201 -2.44 -0.78 -14.82
CA ILE A 201 -2.35 -0.39 -13.40
C ILE A 201 -0.95 -0.66 -12.83
N LEU A 202 -0.42 -1.87 -13.07
CA LEU A 202 0.91 -2.25 -12.59
C LEU A 202 2.02 -1.38 -13.18
N LYS A 203 1.91 -1.00 -14.46
CA LYS A 203 2.88 -0.13 -15.13
C LYS A 203 2.84 1.28 -14.57
N ASP A 204 1.65 1.84 -14.35
CA ASP A 204 1.48 3.17 -13.80
C ASP A 204 2.05 3.25 -12.37
N GLU A 205 1.74 2.28 -11.53
CA GLU A 205 2.29 2.21 -10.16
C GLU A 205 3.79 1.93 -10.12
N TRP A 206 4.31 1.18 -11.08
CA TRP A 206 5.75 0.96 -11.23
C TRP A 206 6.48 2.26 -11.57
N GLU A 207 5.98 3.06 -12.53
CA GLU A 207 6.59 4.34 -12.89
C GLU A 207 6.55 5.35 -11.73
N VAL A 208 5.46 5.37 -10.95
CA VAL A 208 5.38 6.16 -9.71
C VAL A 208 6.44 5.72 -8.70
N THR A 209 6.63 4.41 -8.53
CA THR A 209 7.61 3.85 -7.60
C THR A 209 9.04 4.17 -8.02
N LYS A 210 9.33 4.05 -9.32
CA LYS A 210 10.63 4.41 -9.91
C LYS A 210 10.96 5.89 -9.71
N LYS A 211 10.02 6.81 -9.99
CA LYS A 211 10.28 8.26 -9.79
C LYS A 211 10.71 8.60 -8.37
N ARG A 212 10.21 7.88 -7.35
CA ARG A 212 10.58 8.07 -5.95
C ARG A 212 11.97 7.53 -5.61
N SER A 213 12.37 6.37 -6.15
CA SER A 213 13.70 5.81 -5.88
C SER A 213 14.85 6.65 -6.47
N TRP A 214 14.61 7.35 -7.58
CA TRP A 214 15.60 8.22 -8.24
C TRP A 214 15.81 9.57 -7.54
N LEU A 215 14.76 10.17 -6.95
CA LEU A 215 14.89 11.41 -6.17
C LEU A 215 15.82 11.23 -4.96
N ASN A 216 15.92 10.00 -4.44
CA ASN A 216 16.69 9.68 -3.24
C ASN A 216 18.17 9.39 -3.53
N SER A 217 18.48 8.93 -4.74
CA SER A 217 19.87 8.68 -5.16
C SER A 217 20.62 9.97 -5.50
N GLN A 218 19.92 11.03 -5.92
CA GLN A 218 20.53 12.34 -6.18
C GLN A 218 20.75 13.21 -4.93
N GLN A 219 20.18 12.88 -3.78
CA GLN A 219 20.45 13.59 -2.52
C GLN A 219 21.64 13.04 -1.72
N ASN A 220 22.18 11.89 -2.14
CA ASN A 220 23.32 11.21 -1.50
C ASN A 220 24.65 11.38 -2.28
N ASN A 221 24.67 12.19 -3.33
CA ASN A 221 25.88 12.65 -4.04
C ASN A 221 26.02 14.17 -3.88
#